data_AF-A0A538S616-F1
#
_entry.id   AF-A0A538S616-F1
#
_cell.length_a   1.000
_cell.length_b   1.000
_cell.length_c   1.000
_cell.angle_alpha   90.00
_cell.angle_beta   90.00
_cell.angle_gamma   90.00
#
_symmetry.space_group_name_H-M   'P 1'
#
loop_
_entity.id
_entity.type
_entity.pdbx_description
1 polymer ?
#
loop_
_entity_poly.entity_id
_entity_poly.type
_entity_poly.pdbx_seq_one_letter_code
_entity_poly.pdbx_strand_id
1 'polypeptide(L)'
;MHPETIARISRLDLRARHVVEGFIAGMHKSPFFGHSVEFIQHREYVPGDDLRHLDWKVWSKTDRYYIKQYEEETNLRSTVVVDVSESMHYGRGALNKYNYACTIAACLGYLLLRQQDSVGLITFDEQVRQIVPARSQQNHIDALVQAMHVSKPAAKTDLERIMRRVAESISGRSMIVVVSDLLADREPLFRGLEMLRHRRHDILVFHVLDDDELNFPFAGTTRFEGMEQLPHLLCDPRALRDGYIEALQEYLVEVRRGCARQGIDYAQVRTGDYLDAVLSKFLHHRMALKTSAKTRSGV
;
A
#
# COMPACT_ATOMS: atom_id res chain seq x y z
N MET A 1 27.13 -8.93 -5.02
CA MET A 1 26.07 -8.20 -5.74
C MET A 1 26.68 -7.43 -6.88
N HIS A 2 26.05 -7.39 -8.07
CA HIS A 2 26.55 -6.59 -9.18
C HIS A 2 26.41 -5.08 -8.87
N PRO A 3 27.34 -4.21 -9.36
CA PRO A 3 27.29 -2.77 -9.11
C PRO A 3 25.96 -2.10 -9.49
N GLU A 4 25.31 -2.57 -10.55
CA GLU A 4 24.00 -2.08 -11.00
C GLU A 4 22.88 -2.36 -10.00
N THR A 5 22.91 -3.52 -9.33
CA THR A 5 21.96 -3.88 -8.28
C THR A 5 22.07 -2.92 -7.10
N ILE A 6 23.29 -2.62 -6.67
CA ILE A 6 23.56 -1.69 -5.56
C ILE A 6 23.03 -0.30 -5.92
N ALA A 7 23.34 0.19 -7.12
CA ALA A 7 22.85 1.48 -7.58
C ALA A 7 21.31 1.54 -7.64
N ARG A 8 20.64 0.46 -8.07
CA ARG A 8 19.17 0.40 -8.12
C ARG A 8 18.53 0.45 -6.73
N ILE A 9 19.08 -0.30 -5.78
CA ILE A 9 18.65 -0.30 -4.37
C ILE A 9 18.83 1.10 -3.78
N SER A 10 20.01 1.71 -3.92
CA SER A 10 20.28 3.05 -3.40
C SER A 10 19.38 4.11 -4.01
N ARG A 11 19.06 4.03 -5.31
CA ARG A 11 18.12 4.96 -5.97
C ARG A 11 16.70 4.82 -5.43
N LEU A 12 16.21 3.59 -5.24
CA LEU A 12 14.89 3.34 -4.67
C LEU A 12 14.80 3.89 -3.24
N ASP A 13 15.83 3.63 -2.43
CA ASP A 13 15.94 4.10 -1.06
C ASP A 13 15.90 5.64 -0.95
N LEU A 14 16.77 6.32 -1.70
CA LEU A 14 16.84 7.78 -1.73
C LEU A 14 15.53 8.42 -2.21
N ARG A 15 14.92 7.85 -3.26
CA ARG A 15 13.65 8.34 -3.79
C ARG A 15 12.53 8.23 -2.75
N ALA A 16 12.45 7.11 -2.04
CA ALA A 16 11.43 6.91 -1.02
C ALA A 16 11.61 7.89 0.15
N ARG A 17 12.85 8.12 0.61
CA ARG A 17 13.13 9.13 1.64
C ARG A 17 12.70 10.52 1.21
N HIS A 18 13.04 10.93 -0.02
CA HIS A 18 12.67 12.25 -0.53
C HIS A 18 11.15 12.47 -0.60
N VAL A 19 10.40 11.45 -1.07
CA VAL A 19 8.93 11.51 -1.10
C VAL A 19 8.34 11.61 0.30
N VAL A 20 8.86 10.84 1.26
CA VAL A 20 8.39 10.86 2.66
C VAL A 20 8.71 12.19 3.35
N GLU A 21 9.89 12.76 3.11
CA GLU A 21 10.28 14.08 3.62
C GLU A 21 9.36 15.18 3.06
N GLY A 22 9.13 15.17 1.74
CA GLY A 22 8.21 16.10 1.08
C GLY A 22 6.77 15.96 1.61
N PHE A 23 6.30 14.73 1.80
CA PHE A 23 5.00 14.44 2.39
C PHE A 23 4.87 15.02 3.80
N ILE A 24 5.86 14.81 4.68
CA ILE A 24 5.83 15.31 6.06
C ILE A 24 5.89 16.84 6.10
N ALA A 25 6.76 17.45 5.29
CA ALA A 25 6.80 18.90 5.16
C ALA A 25 5.46 19.48 4.66
N GLY A 26 4.77 18.76 3.76
CA GLY A 26 3.42 19.09 3.29
C GLY A 26 2.34 18.96 4.36
N MET A 27 2.42 17.94 5.23
CA MET A 27 1.48 17.77 6.35
C MET A 27 1.50 18.96 7.31
N HIS A 28 2.67 19.52 7.61
CA HIS A 28 2.79 20.71 8.46
C HIS A 28 2.17 21.99 7.85
N LYS A 29 1.88 22.00 6.55
CA LYS A 29 1.18 23.12 5.87
C LYS A 29 -0.34 22.93 5.78
N SER A 30 -0.86 21.74 6.12
CA SER A 30 -2.29 21.46 6.10
C SER A 30 -2.96 21.97 7.39
N PRO A 31 -4.03 22.80 7.31
CA PRO A 31 -4.72 23.34 8.48
C PRO A 31 -5.48 22.28 9.31
N PHE A 32 -5.49 21.02 8.88
CA PHE A 32 -6.16 19.90 9.57
C PHE A 32 -5.21 19.01 10.40
N PHE A 33 -3.90 19.20 10.30
CA PHE A 33 -2.94 18.47 11.13
C PHE A 33 -2.63 19.26 12.41
N GLY A 34 -3.70 19.48 13.19
CA GLY A 34 -3.59 19.97 14.56
C GLY A 34 -2.81 18.95 15.39
N HIS A 35 -1.95 19.47 16.26
CA HIS A 35 -1.07 18.71 17.15
C HIS A 35 -1.75 17.50 17.81
N SER A 36 -1.22 16.31 17.51
CA SER A 36 -1.44 15.08 18.27
C SER A 36 -0.30 14.18 17.81
N VAL A 37 0.74 13.91 18.59
CA VAL A 37 0.70 13.39 19.96
C VAL A 37 1.93 13.91 20.69
N GLU A 38 1.75 14.88 21.58
CA GLU A 38 2.55 14.90 22.80
C GLU A 38 1.60 15.23 23.94
N PHE A 39 1.70 14.40 24.98
CA PHE A 39 1.15 14.55 26.32
C PHE A 39 -0.05 13.67 26.71
N ILE A 40 0.33 12.66 27.50
CA ILE A 40 -0.42 11.76 28.37
C ILE A 40 -1.45 12.54 29.21
N GLN A 41 -2.75 12.21 29.09
CA GLN A 41 -3.73 12.67 30.05
C GLN A 41 -3.63 11.86 31.34
N HIS A 42 -3.27 12.54 32.43
CA HIS A 42 -3.50 12.01 33.78
C HIS A 42 -4.99 12.12 34.09
N ARG A 43 -5.63 11.00 34.47
CA ARG A 43 -6.98 11.01 35.03
C ARG A 43 -6.89 10.96 36.55
N GLU A 44 -7.68 11.77 37.24
CA GLU A 44 -7.84 11.64 38.69
C GLU A 44 -8.39 10.23 39.01
N TYR A 45 -7.83 9.62 40.04
CA TYR A 45 -8.20 8.29 40.51
C TYR A 45 -9.65 8.27 40.99
N VAL A 46 -10.38 7.22 40.63
CA VAL A 46 -11.73 6.94 41.12
C VAL A 46 -11.72 5.57 41.82
N PRO A 47 -12.46 5.40 42.93
CA PRO A 47 -12.58 4.10 43.59
C PRO A 47 -12.99 2.99 42.60
N GLY A 48 -12.12 1.97 42.46
CA GLY A 48 -12.27 0.90 41.48
C GLY A 48 -11.16 0.85 40.42
N ASP A 49 -10.36 1.92 40.30
CA ASP A 49 -9.19 1.93 39.42
C ASP A 49 -8.04 1.07 39.99
N ASP A 50 -7.26 0.46 39.09
CA ASP A 50 -6.11 -0.38 39.45
C ASP A 50 -4.93 0.48 39.93
N LEU A 51 -4.58 0.36 41.21
CA LEU A 51 -3.49 1.09 41.87
C LEU A 51 -2.10 0.83 41.26
N ARG A 52 -1.93 -0.22 40.44
CA ARG A 52 -0.66 -0.48 39.71
C ARG A 52 -0.34 0.62 38.70
N HIS A 53 -1.34 1.33 38.20
CA HIS A 53 -1.17 2.42 37.23
C HIS A 53 -1.07 3.80 37.89
N LEU A 54 -1.00 3.88 39.22
CA LEU A 54 -0.89 5.13 39.96
C LEU A 54 0.45 5.85 39.68
N ASP A 55 0.40 7.15 39.37
CA ASP A 55 1.61 7.96 39.24
C ASP A 55 2.07 8.53 40.58
N TRP A 56 2.96 7.80 41.25
CA TRP A 56 3.59 8.22 42.51
C TRP A 56 4.38 9.54 42.40
N LYS A 57 4.85 9.91 41.19
CA LYS A 57 5.60 11.15 40.96
C LYS A 57 4.70 12.38 40.83
N VAL A 58 3.49 12.19 40.30
CA VAL A 58 2.47 13.26 40.29
C VAL A 58 1.88 13.42 41.68
N TRP A 59 1.61 12.30 42.38
CA TRP A 59 1.16 12.33 43.77
C TRP A 59 2.13 13.09 44.67
N SER A 60 3.43 12.83 44.60
CA SER A 60 4.43 13.51 45.46
C SER A 60 4.55 15.02 45.25
N LYS A 61 3.96 15.56 44.18
CA LYS A 61 3.97 17.00 43.87
C LYS A 61 2.63 17.69 44.07
N THR A 62 1.53 16.96 43.94
CA THR A 62 0.17 17.54 43.88
C THR A 62 -0.73 17.06 44.99
N ASP A 63 -0.30 16.07 45.77
CA ASP A 63 -1.07 15.38 46.81
C ASP A 63 -2.43 14.86 46.31
N ARG A 64 -2.51 14.59 45.00
CA ARG A 64 -3.68 14.04 44.32
C ARG A 64 -3.31 12.75 43.61
N TYR A 65 -4.23 11.79 43.66
CA TYR A 65 -4.07 10.49 43.04
C TYR A 65 -4.43 10.58 41.56
N TYR A 66 -3.45 10.31 40.71
CA TYR A 66 -3.65 10.23 39.27
C TYR A 66 -3.29 8.84 38.76
N ILE A 67 -4.09 8.34 37.83
CA ILE A 67 -3.82 7.12 37.09
C ILE A 67 -3.17 7.49 35.76
N LYS A 68 -2.04 6.83 35.45
CA LYS A 68 -1.46 6.84 34.11
C LYS A 68 -2.39 6.08 33.18
N GLN A 69 -3.04 6.81 32.28
CA GLN A 69 -3.69 6.18 31.14
C GLN A 69 -2.62 5.93 30.08
N TYR A 70 -2.38 4.66 29.80
CA TYR A 70 -1.64 4.24 28.62
C TYR A 70 -2.64 4.19 27.48
N GLU A 71 -2.42 4.96 26.43
CA GLU A 71 -3.08 4.66 25.16
C GLU A 71 -2.53 3.29 24.74
N GLU A 72 -3.39 2.28 24.54
CA GLU A 72 -2.96 1.07 23.84
C GLU A 72 -2.61 1.50 22.41
N GLU A 73 -1.36 1.90 22.21
CA GLU A 73 -0.74 1.90 20.89
C GLU A 73 -0.69 0.44 20.45
N THR A 74 -1.78 -0.05 19.84
CA THR A 74 -1.69 -1.27 19.05
C THR A 74 -0.76 -0.97 17.89
N ASN A 75 0.53 -1.26 18.06
CA ASN A 75 1.52 -1.22 16.99
C ASN A 75 0.93 -1.94 15.78
N LEU A 76 0.67 -1.18 14.73
CA LEU A 76 0.02 -1.70 13.55
C LEU A 76 0.96 -2.72 12.92
N ARG A 77 0.42 -3.90 12.62
CA ARG A 77 1.10 -4.88 11.78
C ARG A 77 0.61 -4.74 10.35
N SER A 78 1.55 -4.66 9.42
CA SER A 78 1.27 -4.47 8.01
C SER A 78 2.15 -5.37 7.13
N THR A 79 1.63 -5.73 5.96
CA THR A 79 2.37 -6.43 4.92
C THR A 79 2.06 -5.78 3.57
N VAL A 80 3.09 -5.32 2.88
CA VAL A 80 2.95 -4.82 1.51
C VAL A 80 3.14 -5.99 0.55
N VAL A 81 2.22 -6.14 -0.40
CA VAL A 81 2.18 -7.23 -1.38
C VAL A 81 2.35 -6.60 -2.76
N VAL A 82 3.52 -6.78 -3.37
CA VAL A 82 3.92 -6.11 -4.61
C VAL A 82 3.93 -7.09 -5.77
N ASP A 83 3.21 -6.73 -6.82
CA ASP A 83 3.20 -7.45 -8.07
C ASP A 83 4.49 -7.20 -8.87
N VAL A 84 5.11 -8.28 -9.30
CA VAL A 84 6.35 -8.29 -10.09
C VAL A 84 6.17 -9.02 -11.42
N SER A 85 4.92 -9.17 -11.87
CA SER A 85 4.57 -9.72 -13.18
C SER A 85 5.21 -8.94 -14.34
N GLU A 86 5.24 -9.57 -15.53
CA GLU A 86 5.73 -8.93 -16.74
C GLU A 86 4.99 -7.63 -17.08
N SER A 87 3.67 -7.59 -16.86
CA SER A 87 2.84 -6.40 -17.15
C SER A 87 3.27 -5.18 -16.33
N MET A 88 3.75 -5.40 -15.10
CA MET A 88 4.28 -4.34 -14.24
C MET A 88 5.57 -3.72 -14.80
N HIS A 89 6.29 -4.37 -15.71
CA HIS A 89 7.49 -3.78 -16.30
C HIS A 89 7.19 -2.72 -17.38
N TYR A 90 5.93 -2.59 -17.80
CA TYR A 90 5.52 -1.59 -18.77
C TYR A 90 5.59 -0.15 -18.23
N GLY A 91 6.04 0.76 -19.10
CA GLY A 91 5.98 2.20 -18.92
C GLY A 91 7.00 2.93 -19.79
N ARG A 92 6.58 4.04 -20.39
CA ARG A 92 7.44 4.88 -21.26
C ARG A 92 8.00 6.12 -20.56
N GLY A 93 7.46 6.45 -19.39
CA GLY A 93 7.86 7.61 -18.60
C GLY A 93 9.18 7.41 -17.85
N ALA A 94 9.43 8.31 -16.89
CA ALA A 94 10.61 8.23 -16.03
C ALA A 94 10.64 6.93 -15.19
N LEU A 95 9.47 6.40 -14.86
CA LEU A 95 9.27 5.18 -14.08
C LEU A 95 8.25 4.28 -14.79
N ASN A 96 8.54 2.99 -14.84
CA ASN A 96 7.54 1.98 -15.20
C ASN A 96 6.66 1.63 -13.99
N LYS A 97 5.57 0.88 -14.22
CA LYS A 97 4.61 0.50 -13.16
C LYS A 97 5.29 -0.19 -11.98
N TYR A 98 6.25 -1.08 -12.22
CA TYR A 98 6.99 -1.80 -11.19
C TYR A 98 7.86 -0.87 -10.35
N ASN A 99 8.65 0.00 -10.98
CA ASN A 99 9.47 0.95 -10.24
C ASN A 99 8.59 1.93 -9.45
N TYR A 100 7.41 2.30 -9.96
CA TYR A 100 6.43 3.11 -9.25
C TYR A 100 5.88 2.35 -8.03
N ALA A 101 5.45 1.10 -8.21
CA ALA A 101 4.97 0.20 -7.16
C ALA A 101 6.00 -0.03 -6.04
N CYS A 102 7.27 -0.28 -6.39
CA CYS A 102 8.34 -0.38 -5.42
C CYS A 102 8.54 0.92 -4.63
N THR A 103 8.32 2.08 -5.27
CA THR A 103 8.37 3.38 -4.55
C THR A 103 7.25 3.48 -3.55
N ILE A 104 6.01 3.12 -3.92
CA ILE A 104 4.86 3.09 -3.00
C ILE A 104 5.20 2.20 -1.81
N ALA A 105 5.66 0.98 -2.06
CA ALA A 105 6.02 0.02 -1.02
C ALA A 105 7.13 0.53 -0.10
N ALA A 106 8.19 1.11 -0.66
CA ALA A 106 9.28 1.71 0.12
C ALA A 106 8.80 2.92 0.94
N CYS A 107 8.00 3.82 0.37
CA CYS A 107 7.47 4.97 1.08
C CYS A 107 6.58 4.55 2.25
N LEU A 108 5.67 3.59 2.03
CA LEU A 108 4.83 3.04 3.09
C LEU A 108 5.68 2.37 4.16
N GLY A 109 6.67 1.56 3.78
CA GLY A 109 7.61 0.95 4.73
C GLY A 109 8.34 1.99 5.58
N TYR A 110 8.82 3.06 4.96
CA TYR A 110 9.46 4.18 5.66
C TYR A 110 8.52 4.87 6.66
N LEU A 111 7.28 5.17 6.25
CA LEU A 111 6.28 5.81 7.11
C LEU A 111 5.92 4.94 8.31
N LEU A 112 5.69 3.65 8.08
CA LEU A 112 5.29 2.69 9.12
C LEU A 112 6.43 2.45 10.12
N LEU A 113 7.65 2.19 9.63
CA LEU A 113 8.81 1.98 10.51
C LEU A 113 9.11 3.22 11.37
N ARG A 114 8.92 4.42 10.82
CA ARG A 114 9.11 5.67 11.55
C ARG A 114 8.07 5.86 12.68
N GLN A 115 6.89 5.26 12.53
CA GLN A 115 5.84 5.22 13.55
C GLN A 115 6.00 4.01 14.51
N GLN A 116 7.11 3.27 14.41
CA GLN A 116 7.36 2.03 15.17
C GLN A 116 6.37 0.90 14.87
N ASP A 117 5.63 1.01 13.76
CA ASP A 117 4.76 -0.04 13.25
C ASP A 117 5.58 -1.16 12.58
N SER A 118 5.03 -2.37 12.60
CA SER A 118 5.65 -3.51 11.94
C SER A 118 5.24 -3.58 10.48
N VAL A 119 6.20 -3.68 9.57
CA VAL A 119 5.95 -3.83 8.12
C VAL A 119 6.72 -5.02 7.57
N GLY A 120 6.04 -5.86 6.81
CA GLY A 120 6.62 -6.93 6.00
C GLY A 120 6.40 -6.70 4.51
N LEU A 121 7.00 -7.54 3.68
CA LEU A 121 6.87 -7.47 2.23
C LEU A 121 6.66 -8.88 1.65
N ILE A 122 5.75 -8.99 0.68
CA ILE A 122 5.63 -10.16 -0.18
C ILE A 122 5.72 -9.69 -1.63
N THR A 123 6.55 -10.31 -2.44
CA THR A 123 6.56 -10.08 -3.89
C THR A 123 6.02 -11.30 -4.61
N PHE A 124 5.27 -11.09 -5.70
CA PHE A 124 4.64 -12.20 -6.42
C PHE A 124 4.55 -11.95 -7.93
N ASP A 125 4.60 -13.04 -8.70
CA ASP A 125 4.28 -13.09 -10.14
C ASP A 125 3.31 -14.26 -10.40
N GLU A 126 3.69 -15.33 -11.09
CA GLU A 126 2.97 -16.62 -11.11
C GLU A 126 3.01 -17.31 -9.73
N GLN A 127 4.02 -16.99 -8.92
CA GLN A 127 4.24 -17.55 -7.60
C GLN A 127 4.72 -16.49 -6.60
N VAL A 128 4.68 -16.82 -5.31
CA VAL A 128 5.32 -15.99 -4.30
C VAL A 128 6.84 -16.06 -4.47
N ARG A 129 7.47 -14.90 -4.71
CA ARG A 129 8.90 -14.78 -5.03
C ARG A 129 9.73 -14.52 -3.78
N GLN A 130 9.32 -13.58 -2.95
CA GLN A 130 10.01 -13.24 -1.70
C GLN A 130 8.98 -13.04 -0.59
N ILE A 131 9.35 -13.40 0.63
CA ILE A 131 8.59 -13.12 1.84
C ILE A 131 9.56 -12.54 2.87
N VAL A 132 9.32 -11.29 3.25
CA VAL A 132 10.01 -10.60 4.33
C VAL A 132 9.01 -10.48 5.50
N PRO A 133 9.29 -11.12 6.65
CA PRO A 133 8.38 -11.07 7.79
C PRO A 133 8.33 -9.67 8.38
N ALA A 134 7.16 -9.28 8.90
CA ALA A 134 6.96 -7.95 9.44
C ALA A 134 7.82 -7.68 10.68
N ARG A 135 8.55 -6.56 10.67
CA ARG A 135 9.36 -6.06 11.80
C ARG A 135 9.23 -4.54 11.90
N SER A 136 9.50 -3.98 13.09
CA SER A 136 9.38 -2.54 13.38
C SER A 136 10.71 -1.79 13.49
N GLN A 137 11.85 -2.48 13.36
CA GLN A 137 13.16 -1.83 13.45
C GLN A 137 13.42 -0.95 12.22
N GLN A 138 13.92 0.27 12.40
CA GLN A 138 14.10 1.23 11.29
C GLN A 138 15.02 0.71 10.18
N ASN A 139 16.05 -0.06 10.51
CA ASN A 139 16.97 -0.70 9.55
C ASN A 139 16.30 -1.83 8.74
N HIS A 140 15.08 -2.24 9.10
CA HIS A 140 14.32 -3.25 8.36
C HIS A 140 14.01 -2.80 6.92
N ILE A 141 14.01 -1.49 6.66
CA ILE A 141 13.80 -0.94 5.32
C ILE A 141 14.77 -1.50 4.29
N ASP A 142 16.03 -1.76 4.68
CA ASP A 142 17.04 -2.33 3.79
C ASP A 142 16.62 -3.72 3.29
N ALA A 143 16.02 -4.53 4.16
CA ALA A 143 15.51 -5.85 3.81
C ALA A 143 14.32 -5.77 2.83
N LEU A 144 13.43 -4.79 3.02
CA LEU A 144 12.28 -4.57 2.11
C LEU A 144 12.77 -4.13 0.73
N VAL A 145 13.67 -3.13 0.67
CA VAL A 145 14.23 -2.61 -0.58
C VAL A 145 15.03 -3.69 -1.33
N GLN A 146 15.80 -4.52 -0.62
CA GLN A 146 16.52 -5.65 -1.21
C GLN A 146 15.58 -6.72 -1.77
N ALA A 147 14.50 -7.06 -1.05
CA ALA A 147 13.54 -8.08 -1.50
C ALA A 147 12.72 -7.62 -2.73
N MET A 148 12.59 -6.32 -2.95
CA MET A 148 12.07 -5.74 -4.19
C MET A 148 13.10 -5.73 -5.33
N HIS A 149 14.30 -6.28 -5.16
CA HIS A 149 15.22 -6.47 -6.28
C HIS A 149 14.98 -7.82 -6.96
N VAL A 150 13.90 -7.93 -7.73
CA VAL A 150 13.64 -9.13 -8.54
C VAL A 150 14.39 -9.01 -9.88
N SER A 151 15.09 -10.07 -10.27
CA SER A 151 15.98 -10.09 -11.44
C SER A 151 15.31 -10.54 -12.74
N LYS A 152 14.23 -11.33 -12.66
CA LYS A 152 13.44 -11.77 -13.82
C LYS A 152 11.95 -11.93 -13.44
N PRO A 153 11.03 -11.11 -13.98
CA PRO A 153 9.59 -11.35 -13.84
C PRO A 153 9.20 -12.66 -14.55
N ALA A 154 8.24 -13.39 -13.99
CA ALA A 154 7.60 -14.53 -14.67
C ALA A 154 6.20 -14.15 -15.18
N ALA A 155 5.59 -15.05 -15.96
CA ALA A 155 4.31 -14.84 -16.62
C ALA A 155 3.11 -14.97 -15.65
N LYS A 156 1.91 -14.99 -16.25
CA LYS A 156 0.57 -14.77 -15.68
C LYS A 156 0.34 -15.26 -14.23
N THR A 157 -0.20 -14.35 -13.44
CA THR A 157 -0.52 -14.47 -12.02
C THR A 157 -1.89 -15.13 -11.80
N ASP A 158 -1.93 -16.33 -11.23
CA ASP A 158 -3.16 -16.83 -10.57
C ASP A 158 -3.33 -16.10 -9.23
N LEU A 159 -3.98 -14.93 -9.31
CA LEU A 159 -4.20 -14.06 -8.15
C LEU A 159 -4.94 -14.78 -7.03
N GLU A 160 -5.86 -15.68 -7.32
CA GLU A 160 -6.58 -16.41 -6.25
C GLU A 160 -5.61 -17.29 -5.46
N ARG A 161 -4.79 -18.08 -6.16
CA ARG A 161 -3.78 -18.95 -5.53
C ARG A 161 -2.75 -18.14 -4.76
N ILE A 162 -2.35 -16.98 -5.28
CA ILE A 162 -1.34 -16.14 -4.65
C ILE A 162 -1.89 -15.44 -3.41
N MET A 163 -3.09 -14.87 -3.48
CA MET A 163 -3.75 -14.27 -2.32
C MET A 163 -3.97 -15.32 -1.22
N ARG A 164 -4.20 -16.59 -1.58
CA ARG A 164 -4.28 -17.70 -0.61
C ARG A 164 -2.97 -17.88 0.13
N ARG A 165 -1.87 -17.95 -0.61
CA ARG A 165 -0.54 -18.16 -0.05
C ARG A 165 -0.06 -16.95 0.77
N VAL A 166 -0.41 -15.74 0.33
CA VAL A 166 -0.23 -14.50 1.09
C VAL A 166 -0.98 -14.61 2.42
N ALA A 167 -2.26 -14.98 2.39
CA ALA A 167 -3.08 -15.13 3.59
C ALA A 167 -2.54 -16.19 4.57
N GLU A 168 -1.96 -17.28 4.06
CA GLU A 168 -1.34 -18.33 4.87
C GLU A 168 0.00 -17.88 5.49
N SER A 169 0.74 -17.01 4.80
CA SER A 169 2.03 -16.50 5.28
C SER A 169 1.91 -15.42 6.37
N ILE A 170 0.75 -14.80 6.51
CA ILE A 170 0.50 -13.71 7.45
C ILE A 170 -0.18 -14.26 8.70
N SER A 171 0.50 -14.17 9.85
CA SER A 171 -0.08 -14.57 11.13
C SER A 171 -0.93 -13.46 11.74
N GLY A 172 -2.20 -13.76 12.05
CA GLY A 172 -3.13 -12.85 12.73
C GLY A 172 -3.63 -11.70 11.87
N ARG A 173 -4.41 -10.79 12.47
CA ARG A 173 -4.93 -9.61 11.79
C ARG A 173 -3.77 -8.67 11.43
N SER A 174 -3.76 -8.21 10.18
CA SER A 174 -2.74 -7.33 9.61
C SER A 174 -3.39 -6.39 8.61
N MET A 175 -2.79 -5.23 8.39
CA MET A 175 -3.07 -4.40 7.23
C MET A 175 -2.34 -4.96 6.02
N ILE A 176 -3.05 -5.23 4.94
CA ILE A 176 -2.47 -5.75 3.69
C ILE A 176 -2.58 -4.67 2.64
N VAL A 177 -1.43 -4.25 2.10
CA VAL A 177 -1.40 -3.26 1.02
C VAL A 177 -0.98 -3.95 -0.27
N VAL A 178 -1.92 -4.18 -1.18
CA VAL A 178 -1.67 -4.76 -2.49
C VAL A 178 -1.30 -3.65 -3.47
N VAL A 179 -0.19 -3.81 -4.19
CA VAL A 179 0.25 -2.88 -5.23
C VAL A 179 0.45 -3.67 -6.52
N SER A 180 -0.46 -3.49 -7.47
CA SER A 180 -0.55 -4.28 -8.71
C SER A 180 -1.29 -3.47 -9.77
N ASP A 181 -1.14 -3.82 -11.04
CA ASP A 181 -2.01 -3.32 -12.11
C ASP A 181 -3.34 -4.07 -12.18
N LEU A 182 -3.52 -5.12 -11.37
CA LEU A 182 -4.74 -5.92 -11.24
C LEU A 182 -5.29 -6.45 -12.56
N LEU A 183 -4.53 -6.46 -13.65
CA LEU A 183 -5.03 -6.82 -14.98
C LEU A 183 -5.21 -8.34 -15.09
N ALA A 184 -6.26 -8.84 -14.48
CA ALA A 184 -6.57 -10.26 -14.37
C ALA A 184 -8.08 -10.52 -14.44
N ASP A 185 -8.43 -11.80 -14.52
CA ASP A 185 -9.82 -12.24 -14.49
C ASP A 185 -10.50 -11.80 -13.18
N ARG A 186 -11.65 -11.15 -13.32
CA ARG A 186 -12.31 -10.41 -12.24
C ARG A 186 -12.79 -11.33 -11.11
N GLU A 187 -13.33 -12.48 -11.47
CA GLU A 187 -13.88 -13.42 -10.50
C GLU A 187 -12.80 -14.02 -9.59
N PRO A 188 -11.68 -14.58 -10.10
CA PRO A 188 -10.55 -14.99 -9.26
C PRO A 188 -9.96 -13.85 -8.42
N LEU A 189 -9.82 -12.65 -8.99
CA LEU A 189 -9.35 -11.46 -8.27
C LEU A 189 -10.24 -11.18 -7.03
N PHE A 190 -11.56 -11.11 -7.23
CA PHE A 190 -12.48 -10.82 -6.13
C PHE A 190 -12.54 -11.92 -5.09
N ARG A 191 -12.46 -13.20 -5.48
CA ARG A 191 -12.38 -14.32 -4.52
C ARG A 191 -11.09 -14.26 -3.69
N GLY A 192 -9.96 -13.95 -4.33
CA GLY A 192 -8.67 -13.79 -3.65
C GLY A 192 -8.70 -12.67 -2.60
N LEU A 193 -9.25 -11.50 -2.96
CA LEU A 193 -9.41 -10.37 -2.05
C LEU A 193 -10.40 -10.67 -0.92
N GLU A 194 -11.51 -11.35 -1.21
CA GLU A 194 -12.53 -11.68 -0.21
C GLU A 194 -11.97 -12.63 0.86
N MET A 195 -11.16 -13.61 0.46
CA MET A 195 -10.50 -14.52 1.40
C MET A 195 -9.59 -13.79 2.39
N LEU A 196 -8.86 -12.76 1.94
CA LEU A 196 -8.07 -11.92 2.84
C LEU A 196 -8.99 -11.15 3.80
N ARG A 197 -10.15 -10.67 3.34
CA ARG A 197 -11.13 -10.00 4.20
C ARG A 197 -11.74 -10.93 5.24
N HIS A 198 -12.05 -12.18 4.88
CA HIS A 198 -12.57 -13.20 5.79
C HIS A 198 -11.63 -13.50 6.96
N ARG A 199 -10.31 -13.41 6.74
CA ARG A 199 -9.30 -13.48 7.82
C ARG A 199 -9.15 -12.18 8.64
N ARG A 200 -10.08 -11.23 8.47
CA ARG A 200 -10.16 -9.94 9.16
C ARG A 200 -8.99 -9.00 8.89
N HIS A 201 -8.28 -9.18 7.78
CA HIS A 201 -7.25 -8.24 7.34
C HIS A 201 -7.88 -6.94 6.85
N ASP A 202 -7.22 -5.81 7.13
CA ASP A 202 -7.59 -4.50 6.62
C ASP A 202 -6.86 -4.29 5.28
N ILE A 203 -7.59 -4.25 4.17
CA ILE A 203 -6.99 -4.35 2.83
C ILE A 203 -7.04 -3.01 2.11
N LEU A 204 -5.90 -2.64 1.56
CA LEU A 204 -5.72 -1.50 0.69
C LEU A 204 -5.19 -1.98 -0.65
N VAL A 205 -5.68 -1.38 -1.73
CA VAL A 205 -5.28 -1.72 -3.09
C VAL A 205 -4.84 -0.45 -3.80
N PHE A 206 -3.57 -0.42 -4.22
CA PHE A 206 -3.05 0.54 -5.18
C PHE A 206 -3.05 -0.11 -6.56
N HIS A 207 -4.02 0.29 -7.39
CA HIS A 207 -4.14 -0.13 -8.78
C HIS A 207 -3.27 0.78 -9.64
N VAL A 208 -2.10 0.28 -10.02
CA VAL A 208 -1.07 1.03 -10.75
C VAL A 208 -1.29 0.88 -12.25
N LEU A 209 -1.50 1.98 -12.95
CA LEU A 209 -1.63 2.02 -14.41
C LEU A 209 -0.63 3.01 -15.00
N ASP A 210 -0.17 2.74 -16.20
CA ASP A 210 0.62 3.71 -16.95
C ASP A 210 -0.30 4.70 -17.71
N ASP A 211 0.18 5.92 -17.93
CA ASP A 211 -0.58 6.93 -18.67
C ASP A 211 -0.90 6.49 -20.11
N ASP A 212 -0.04 5.68 -20.73
CA ASP A 212 -0.29 5.14 -22.07
C ASP A 212 -1.46 4.15 -22.08
N GLU A 213 -1.64 3.36 -21.01
CA GLU A 213 -2.76 2.43 -20.86
C GLU A 213 -4.09 3.18 -20.74
N LEU A 214 -4.11 4.37 -20.12
CA LEU A 214 -5.33 5.15 -19.94
C LEU A 214 -5.69 6.02 -21.15
N ASN A 215 -4.68 6.61 -21.80
CA ASN A 215 -4.89 7.58 -22.87
C ASN A 215 -4.84 6.96 -24.27
N PHE A 216 -4.22 5.78 -24.37
CA PHE A 216 -3.94 5.05 -25.61
C PHE A 216 -3.37 5.96 -26.71
N PRO A 217 -2.19 6.59 -26.51
CA PRO A 217 -1.63 7.59 -27.43
C PRO A 217 -0.88 6.96 -28.62
N PHE A 218 -1.25 5.74 -29.03
CA PHE A 218 -0.59 5.04 -30.13
C PHE A 218 -1.14 5.51 -31.48
N ALA A 219 -0.26 5.77 -32.43
CA ALA A 219 -0.61 6.21 -33.78
C ALA A 219 0.32 5.57 -34.82
N GLY A 220 -0.19 5.39 -36.05
CA GLY A 220 0.52 4.69 -37.12
C GLY A 220 0.54 3.17 -36.91
N THR A 221 1.15 2.44 -37.86
CA THR A 221 1.27 0.98 -37.76
C THR A 221 2.11 0.61 -36.54
N THR A 222 1.45 0.16 -35.48
CA THR A 222 2.09 -0.21 -34.22
C THR A 222 1.93 -1.71 -34.04
N ARG A 223 3.05 -2.40 -33.80
CA ARG A 223 3.03 -3.80 -33.39
C ARG A 223 2.85 -3.83 -31.88
N PHE A 224 1.71 -4.34 -31.42
CA PHE A 224 1.53 -4.63 -30.00
C PHE A 224 2.16 -5.97 -29.70
N GLU A 225 3.18 -5.96 -28.85
CA GLU A 225 3.73 -7.16 -28.25
C GLU A 225 2.81 -7.54 -27.10
N GLY A 226 2.18 -8.70 -27.22
CA GLY A 226 1.36 -9.23 -26.15
C GLY A 226 2.25 -9.53 -24.95
N MET A 227 1.98 -8.86 -23.83
CA MET A 227 2.57 -9.23 -22.55
C MET A 227 1.98 -10.58 -22.12
N GLU A 228 2.70 -11.37 -21.33
CA GLU A 228 2.20 -12.65 -20.79
C GLU A 228 1.91 -13.72 -21.86
N GLN A 229 2.79 -13.86 -22.86
CA GLN A 229 2.71 -14.86 -23.93
C GLN A 229 1.55 -14.67 -24.92
N LEU A 230 0.92 -13.49 -24.94
CA LEU A 230 -0.09 -13.17 -25.93
C LEU A 230 0.54 -13.00 -27.34
N PRO A 231 -0.16 -13.43 -28.41
CA PRO A 231 0.34 -13.27 -29.77
C PRO A 231 0.49 -11.80 -30.14
N HIS A 232 1.42 -11.51 -31.05
CA HIS A 232 1.57 -10.16 -31.57
C HIS A 232 0.32 -9.72 -32.33
N LEU A 233 -0.19 -8.53 -32.01
CA LEU A 233 -1.28 -7.93 -32.74
C LEU A 233 -0.72 -6.83 -33.64
N LEU A 234 -0.84 -7.02 -34.95
CA LEU A 234 -0.58 -5.99 -35.95
C LEU A 234 -1.93 -5.40 -36.37
N CYS A 235 -2.19 -4.18 -35.96
CA CYS A 235 -3.47 -3.50 -36.15
C CYS A 235 -3.25 -1.99 -36.29
N ASP A 236 -4.24 -1.29 -36.83
CA ASP A 236 -4.30 0.17 -36.71
C ASP A 236 -4.78 0.53 -35.29
N PRO A 237 -3.95 1.17 -34.45
CA PRO A 237 -4.34 1.56 -33.11
C PRO A 237 -5.59 2.46 -33.10
N ARG A 238 -5.81 3.27 -34.15
CA ARG A 238 -6.96 4.18 -34.20
C ARG A 238 -8.29 3.42 -34.24
N ALA A 239 -8.33 2.29 -34.92
CA ALA A 239 -9.52 1.46 -35.01
C ALA A 239 -9.82 0.69 -33.72
N LEU A 240 -8.79 0.44 -32.88
CA LEU A 240 -8.93 -0.27 -31.60
C LEU A 240 -9.12 0.64 -30.40
N ARG A 241 -8.71 1.91 -30.50
CA ARG A 241 -8.64 2.85 -29.38
C ARG A 241 -9.96 2.93 -28.62
N ASP A 242 -11.06 3.18 -29.32
CA ASP A 242 -12.35 3.44 -28.67
C ASP A 242 -12.85 2.19 -27.92
N GLY A 243 -12.79 1.02 -28.57
CA GLY A 243 -13.18 -0.25 -27.94
C GLY A 243 -12.27 -0.66 -26.78
N TYR A 244 -10.96 -0.40 -26.87
CA TYR A 244 -10.03 -0.64 -25.78
C TYR A 244 -10.31 0.27 -24.59
N ILE A 245 -10.48 1.58 -24.81
CA ILE A 245 -10.76 2.54 -23.74
C ILE A 245 -12.10 2.21 -23.08
N GLU A 246 -13.13 1.86 -23.84
CA GLU A 246 -14.43 1.45 -23.31
C GLU A 246 -14.30 0.20 -22.42
N ALA A 247 -13.66 -0.87 -22.93
CA ALA A 247 -13.46 -2.10 -22.17
C ALA A 247 -12.61 -1.88 -20.90
N LEU A 248 -11.58 -1.03 -20.98
CA LEU A 248 -10.76 -0.67 -19.83
C LEU A 248 -11.57 0.13 -18.80
N GLN A 249 -12.36 1.11 -19.23
CA GLN A 249 -13.20 1.89 -18.32
C GLN A 249 -14.24 1.02 -17.60
N GLU A 250 -14.89 0.10 -18.33
CA GLU A 250 -15.80 -0.89 -17.76
C GLU A 250 -15.07 -1.74 -16.70
N TYR A 251 -13.90 -2.26 -17.05
CA TYR A 251 -13.05 -3.03 -16.15
C TYR A 251 -12.71 -2.25 -14.86
N LEU A 252 -12.26 -1.00 -14.98
CA LEU A 252 -11.89 -0.16 -13.84
C LEU A 252 -13.08 0.16 -12.94
N VAL A 253 -14.26 0.40 -13.51
CA VAL A 253 -15.50 0.63 -12.76
C VAL A 253 -15.89 -0.64 -11.99
N GLU A 254 -15.80 -1.81 -12.62
CA GLU A 254 -16.10 -3.08 -11.97
C GLU A 254 -15.15 -3.40 -10.83
N VAL A 255 -13.83 -3.26 -11.03
CA VAL A 255 -12.83 -3.47 -9.98
C VAL A 255 -13.06 -2.53 -8.82
N ARG A 256 -13.24 -1.23 -9.07
CA ARG A 256 -13.51 -0.23 -8.02
C ARG A 256 -14.78 -0.58 -7.22
N ARG A 257 -15.87 -0.94 -7.91
CA ARG A 257 -17.13 -1.33 -7.25
C ARG A 257 -16.97 -2.64 -6.47
N GLY A 258 -16.24 -3.61 -7.01
CA GLY A 258 -15.97 -4.88 -6.35
C GLY A 258 -15.17 -4.71 -5.06
N CYS A 259 -14.11 -3.91 -5.09
CA CYS A 259 -13.35 -3.54 -3.88
C CYS A 259 -14.25 -2.84 -2.84
N ALA A 260 -15.04 -1.86 -3.26
CA ALA A 260 -15.94 -1.13 -2.36
C ALA A 260 -16.97 -2.05 -1.68
N ARG A 261 -17.57 -3.01 -2.43
CA ARG A 261 -18.52 -3.99 -1.88
C ARG A 261 -17.90 -4.89 -0.80
N GLN A 262 -16.60 -5.17 -0.90
CA GLN A 262 -15.85 -5.98 0.07
C GLN A 262 -15.26 -5.15 1.24
N GLY A 263 -15.51 -3.83 1.26
CA GLY A 263 -14.92 -2.90 2.23
C GLY A 263 -13.41 -2.80 2.11
N ILE A 264 -12.90 -2.80 0.87
CA ILE A 264 -11.48 -2.66 0.53
C ILE A 264 -11.22 -1.22 0.09
N ASP A 265 -10.22 -0.59 0.69
CA ASP A 265 -9.79 0.76 0.30
C ASP A 265 -9.08 0.68 -1.05
N TYR A 266 -9.62 1.33 -2.09
CA TYR A 266 -9.10 1.27 -3.46
C TYR A 266 -8.59 2.63 -3.92
N ALA A 267 -7.37 2.65 -4.45
CA ALA A 267 -6.75 3.82 -5.07
C ALA A 267 -6.20 3.47 -6.44
N GLN A 268 -6.78 4.08 -7.48
CA GLN A 268 -6.18 4.07 -8.81
C GLN A 268 -5.09 5.14 -8.88
N VAL A 269 -3.90 4.76 -9.33
CA VAL A 269 -2.73 5.63 -9.40
C VAL A 269 -2.06 5.51 -10.77
N ARG A 270 -1.53 6.62 -11.27
CA ARG A 270 -0.82 6.66 -12.55
C ARG A 270 0.67 6.77 -12.33
N THR A 271 1.47 6.17 -13.22
CA THR A 271 2.93 6.28 -13.17
C THR A 271 3.43 7.72 -13.31
N GLY A 272 2.67 8.59 -13.99
CA GLY A 272 2.94 10.03 -14.08
C GLY A 272 2.47 10.87 -12.89
N ASP A 273 1.72 10.32 -11.93
CA ASP A 273 1.29 11.07 -10.75
C ASP A 273 2.47 11.30 -9.78
N TYR A 274 2.49 12.45 -9.12
CA TYR A 274 3.43 12.69 -8.03
C TYR A 274 3.05 11.86 -6.80
N LEU A 275 3.98 11.03 -6.35
CA LEU A 275 3.70 10.01 -5.34
C LEU A 275 3.36 10.59 -3.95
N ASP A 276 3.99 11.71 -3.58
CA ASP A 276 3.68 12.45 -2.36
C ASP A 276 2.21 12.91 -2.31
N ALA A 277 1.70 13.43 -3.43
CA ALA A 277 0.30 13.83 -3.58
C ALA A 277 -0.64 12.62 -3.51
N VAL A 278 -0.27 11.50 -4.13
CA VAL A 278 -1.03 10.24 -4.09
C VAL A 278 -1.15 9.71 -2.66
N LEU A 279 -0.02 9.59 -1.95
CA LEU A 279 0.02 9.10 -0.56
C LEU A 279 -0.77 10.04 0.37
N SER A 280 -0.61 11.35 0.18
CA SER A 280 -1.34 12.35 0.95
C SER A 280 -2.84 12.25 0.74
N LYS A 281 -3.32 12.23 -0.51
CA LYS A 281 -4.74 12.09 -0.82
C LYS A 281 -5.32 10.81 -0.22
N PHE A 282 -4.58 9.72 -0.31
CA PHE A 282 -5.02 8.42 0.18
C PHE A 282 -5.13 8.38 1.72
N LEU A 283 -4.10 8.85 2.44
CA LEU A 283 -4.12 8.88 3.91
C LEU A 283 -5.21 9.80 4.46
N HIS A 284 -5.40 10.98 3.86
CA HIS A 284 -6.50 11.88 4.23
C HIS A 284 -7.87 11.23 4.04
N HIS A 285 -8.09 10.56 2.90
CA HIS A 285 -9.35 9.86 2.63
C HIS A 285 -9.65 8.80 3.70
N ARG A 286 -8.62 8.04 4.10
CA ARG A 286 -8.76 6.99 5.10
C ARG A 286 -9.03 7.51 6.51
N MET A 287 -8.39 8.62 6.89
CA MET A 287 -8.69 9.30 8.16
C MET A 287 -10.14 9.77 8.20
N ALA A 288 -10.64 10.38 7.11
CA ALA A 288 -12.01 10.85 7.03
C ALA A 288 -13.05 9.72 7.17
N LEU A 289 -12.80 8.57 6.55
CA LEU A 289 -13.67 7.39 6.65
C LEU A 289 -13.70 6.79 8.07
N LYS A 290 -12.54 6.73 8.77
CA LYS A 290 -12.48 6.25 10.16
C LYS A 290 -13.22 7.17 11.14
N THR A 291 -13.15 8.49 10.95
CA THR A 291 -13.88 9.47 11.77
C THR A 291 -15.40 9.36 11.57
N SER A 292 -15.85 9.16 10.32
CA SER A 292 -17.27 8.96 10.00
C SER A 292 -17.83 7.64 10.58
N ALA A 293 -17.03 6.56 10.56
CA ALA A 293 -17.42 5.28 11.15
C ALA A 293 -17.55 5.34 12.68
N LYS A 294 -16.62 6.00 13.39
CA LYS A 294 -16.68 6.19 14.86
C LYS A 294 -17.92 6.98 15.30
N THR A 295 -18.35 7.94 14.49
CA THR A 295 -19.54 8.77 14.79
C THR A 295 -20.85 7.98 14.67
N ARG A 296 -20.89 6.92 13.84
CA ARG A 296 -22.07 6.06 13.66
C ARG A 296 -22.16 4.90 14.65
N SER A 297 -21.05 4.48 15.25
CA SER A 297 -21.01 3.39 16.23
C SER A 297 -21.15 3.85 17.69
N GLY A 298 -21.28 5.17 17.92
CA GLY A 298 -21.35 5.80 19.24
C GLY A 298 -22.73 6.33 19.62
N VAL A 299 -23.80 5.82 18.99
CA VAL A 299 -25.21 6.13 19.31
C VAL A 299 -25.93 4.86 19.72
#